data_AF-A0A7T8HLL1-F1
#
_entry.id   AF-A0A7T8HLL1-F1
#
_cell.length_a   1.000
_cell.length_b   1.000
_cell.length_c   1.000
_cell.angle_alpha   90.00
_cell.angle_beta   90.00
_cell.angle_gamma   90.00
#
_symmetry.space_group_name_H-M   'P 1'
#
loop_
_entity.id
_entity.type
_entity.pdbx_description
1 polymer ?
#
loop_
_entity_poly.entity_id
_entity_poly.type
_entity_poly.pdbx_seq_one_letter_code
_entity_poly.pdbx_strand_id
1 'polypeptide(L)' 'MLERLLELEQSAEEIVDLDRKRQSNREALSGLRKVSKTHWAGENGDAWLALGNTFISLPMGRSIGLLEQGNRSVKAA' A
#
# COMPACT_ATOMS: atom_id res chain seq x y z
N MET A 1 15.13 30.99 -12.26
CA MET A 1 15.97 30.42 -11.18
C MET A 1 15.11 29.95 -10.00
N LEU A 2 14.16 30.77 -9.52
CA LEU A 2 13.20 30.39 -8.47
C LEU A 2 12.27 29.23 -8.89
N GLU A 3 11.76 29.23 -10.12
CA GLU A 3 10.89 28.14 -10.62
C GLU A 3 11.57 26.76 -10.59
N ARG A 4 12.85 26.71 -10.95
CA ARG A 4 13.65 25.46 -10.90
C ARG A 4 13.88 24.96 -9.47
N LEU A 5 13.94 25.84 -8.48
CA LEU A 5 14.10 25.43 -7.08
C LEU A 5 12.82 24.80 -6.55
N LEU A 6 11.66 25.40 -6.88
CA LEU A 6 10.33 24.87 -6.55
C LEU A 6 10.09 23.48 -7.18
N GLU A 7 10.45 23.29 -8.44
CA GLU A 7 10.35 21.98 -9.11
C GLU A 7 11.20 20.90 -8.44
N LEU A 8 12.41 21.26 -7.98
CA LEU A 8 13.30 20.35 -7.27
C LEU A 8 12.76 19.97 -5.88
N GLU A 9 12.22 20.94 -5.13
CA GLU A 9 11.61 20.68 -3.83
C GLU A 9 10.36 19.80 -3.95
N GLN A 10 9.49 20.08 -4.91
CA GLN A 10 8.31 19.25 -5.20
C GLN A 10 8.69 17.81 -5.56
N SER A 11 9.73 17.65 -6.38
CA SER A 11 10.25 16.32 -6.73
C SER A 11 10.80 15.57 -5.52
N ALA A 12 11.49 16.27 -4.61
CA ALA A 12 12.02 15.67 -3.39
C ALA A 12 10.91 15.23 -2.43
N GLU A 13 9.88 16.06 -2.27
CA GLU A 13 8.71 15.74 -1.44
C GLU A 13 7.91 14.55 -2.00
N GLU A 14 7.74 14.50 -3.33
CA GLU A 14 7.08 13.39 -4.01
C GLU A 14 7.82 12.06 -3.78
N ILE A 15 9.15 12.05 -3.84
CA ILE A 15 9.97 10.87 -3.56
C ILE A 15 9.75 10.38 -2.13
N VAL A 16 9.72 11.29 -1.15
CA VAL A 16 9.47 10.95 0.26
C VAL A 16 8.08 10.35 0.45
N ASP A 17 7.07 10.93 -0.20
CA ASP A 17 5.70 10.44 -0.11
C ASP A 17 5.51 9.08 -0.78
N LEU A 18 6.18 8.83 -1.90
CA LEU A 18 6.21 7.51 -2.54
C LEU A 18 6.87 6.47 -1.63
N ASP A 19 7.98 6.81 -0.97
CA ASP A 19 8.63 5.88 -0.04
C ASP A 19 7.76 5.59 1.19
N ARG A 20 7.09 6.60 1.76
CA ARG A 20 6.11 6.42 2.85
C ARG A 20 4.98 5.48 2.43
N LYS A 21 4.39 5.68 1.25
CA LYS A 21 3.35 4.79 0.70
C LYS A 21 3.87 3.37 0.52
N ARG A 22 5.09 3.21 -0.01
CA ARG A 22 5.76 1.90 -0.17
C ARG A 22 5.96 1.20 1.16
N GLN A 23 6.35 1.92 2.21
CA GLN A 23 6.52 1.35 3.53
C GLN A 23 5.20 0.92 4.14
N SER A 24 4.18 1.77 4.09
CA SER A 24 2.83 1.44 4.58
C SER A 24 2.25 0.20 3.90
N ASN A 25 2.38 0.11 2.57
CA ASN A 25 1.93 -1.08 1.82
C ASN A 25 2.68 -2.35 2.22
N ARG A 26 3.99 -2.27 2.51
CA ARG A 26 4.78 -3.41 3.00
C ARG A 26 4.31 -3.90 4.37
N GLU A 27 4.01 -2.98 5.28
CA GLU A 27 3.50 -3.32 6.62
C GLU A 27 2.10 -3.94 6.55
N ALA A 28 1.21 -3.37 5.73
CA ALA A 28 -0.12 -3.92 5.49
C ALA A 28 -0.07 -5.35 4.92
N LEU A 29 0.80 -5.60 3.93
CA LEU A 29 1.02 -6.93 3.36
C LEU A 29 1.55 -7.93 4.40
N SER A 30 2.52 -7.51 5.21
CA SER A 30 3.07 -8.35 6.28
C SER A 30 1.98 -8.73 7.30
N GLY A 31 1.18 -7.74 7.72
CA GLY A 31 0.05 -7.95 8.62
C GLY A 31 -0.97 -8.94 8.05
N LEU A 32 -1.43 -8.71 6.81
CA LEU A 32 -2.41 -9.58 6.17
C LEU A 32 -1.90 -11.01 5.98
N ARG A 33 -0.64 -11.20 5.59
CA ARG A 33 -0.03 -12.53 5.46
C ARG A 33 0.12 -13.25 6.80
N LYS A 34 0.32 -12.51 7.89
CA LYS A 34 0.34 -13.08 9.24
C LYS A 34 -1.06 -13.51 9.66
N VAL A 35 -2.04 -12.62 9.48
CA VAL A 35 -3.44 -12.89 9.82
C VAL A 35 -3.98 -14.06 9.01
N SER A 36 -3.69 -14.13 7.70
CA SER A 36 -4.16 -15.23 6.84
C SER A 36 -3.67 -16.60 7.30
N LYS A 37 -2.46 -16.68 7.86
CA LYS A 37 -1.91 -17.94 8.39
C LYS A 37 -2.53 -18.38 9.71
N THR A 38 -3.02 -17.43 10.50
CA THR A 38 -3.57 -17.68 11.85
C THR A 38 -5.09 -17.72 11.88
N HIS A 39 -5.76 -17.19 10.85
CA HIS A 39 -7.21 -17.12 10.78
C HIS A 39 -7.81 -18.49 10.45
N TRP A 40 -8.93 -18.84 11.08
CA TRP A 40 -9.59 -20.14 10.92
C TRP A 40 -10.02 -20.43 9.48
N ALA A 41 -10.39 -19.40 8.71
CA ALA A 41 -10.75 -19.50 7.29
C ALA A 41 -9.56 -19.32 6.33
N GLY A 42 -8.35 -19.13 6.85
CA GLY A 42 -7.15 -18.93 6.03
C GLY A 42 -7.27 -17.74 5.07
N GLU A 43 -6.87 -17.96 3.81
CA GLU A 43 -6.99 -16.98 2.72
C GLU A 43 -8.43 -16.74 2.24
N ASN A 44 -9.37 -17.60 2.64
CA ASN A 44 -10.81 -17.45 2.34
C ASN A 44 -11.52 -16.56 3.37
N GLY A 45 -10.83 -16.10 4.41
CA GLY A 45 -11.38 -15.09 5.33
C GLY A 45 -11.46 -13.73 4.66
N ASP A 46 -12.22 -12.82 5.27
CA ASP A 46 -12.33 -11.45 4.80
C ASP A 46 -11.27 -10.54 5.45
N ALA A 47 -10.83 -9.54 4.70
CA ALA A 47 -9.95 -8.48 5.17
C ALA A 47 -10.59 -7.12 4.85
N TRP A 48 -10.50 -6.22 5.81
CA TRP A 48 -10.94 -4.83 5.65
C TRP A 48 -9.76 -3.98 5.21
N LEU A 49 -9.93 -3.29 4.08
CA LEU A 49 -8.94 -2.36 3.54
C LEU A 49 -9.48 -0.93 3.63
N ALA A 50 -8.62 0.00 4.07
CA ALA A 50 -8.89 1.43 4.00
C ALA A 50 -8.37 1.99 2.67
N LEU A 51 -9.26 2.61 1.90
CA LEU A 51 -8.96 3.30 0.64
C LEU A 51 -9.44 4.75 0.77
N GLY A 52 -8.54 5.63 1.21
CA GLY A 52 -8.90 7.00 1.58
C GLY A 52 -9.93 7.00 2.72
N ASN A 53 -11.10 7.60 2.48
CA ASN A 53 -12.18 7.67 3.46
C ASN A 53 -13.17 6.51 3.40
N THR A 54 -12.89 5.47 2.61
CA THR A 54 -13.78 4.31 2.44
C THR A 54 -13.12 3.05 2.98
N PHE A 55 -13.91 2.20 3.65
CA PHE A 55 -13.51 0.86 4.04
C PHE A 55 -14.23 -0.15 3.15
N ILE A 56 -13.47 -1.08 2.58
CA ILE A 56 -14.01 -2.18 1.79
C ILE A 56 -13.60 -3.51 2.40
N SER A 57 -14.53 -4.47 2.40
CA SER A 57 -14.25 -5.85 2.78
C SER A 57 -14.03 -6.67 1.50
N LEU A 58 -12.92 -7.40 1.46
CA LEU A 58 -12.57 -8.27 0.34
C LEU A 58 -11.96 -9.57 0.90
N PRO A 59 -12.11 -10.70 0.18
CA PRO A 59 -11.39 -11.92 0.53
C PRO A 59 -9.89 -11.66 0.68
N MET A 60 -9.28 -12.26 1.68
CA MET A 60 -7.91 -11.96 2.09
C MET A 60 -6.89 -12.22 0.97
N GLY A 61 -7.07 -13.30 0.19
CA GLY A 61 -6.27 -13.55 -1.00
C GLY A 61 -6.34 -12.41 -2.04
N ARG A 62 -7.54 -11.87 -2.27
CA ARG A 62 -7.74 -10.73 -3.19
C ARG A 62 -7.13 -9.44 -2.63
N SER A 63 -7.26 -9.22 -1.33
CA SER A 63 -6.68 -8.07 -0.62
C SER A 63 -5.15 -8.06 -0.70
N ILE A 64 -4.52 -9.22 -0.51
CA ILE A 64 -3.06 -9.39 -0.67
C ILE A 64 -2.66 -9.08 -2.11
N GLY A 65 -3.33 -9.67 -3.11
CA GLY A 65 -3.02 -9.42 -4.52
C GLY A 65 -3.12 -7.93 -4.91
N LEU A 66 -4.14 -7.23 -4.41
CA LEU A 66 -4.34 -5.81 -4.68
C LEU A 66 -3.20 -4.94 -4.09
N LEU A 67 -2.80 -5.21 -2.85
CA LEU A 67 -1.69 -4.49 -2.22
C LEU A 67 -0.34 -4.82 -2.85
N GLU A 68 -0.12 -6.05 -3.33
CA GLU A 68 1.09 -6.41 -4.06
C GLU A 68 1.20 -5.66 -5.38
N GLN A 69 0.10 -5.53 -6.11
CA GLN A 69 0.03 -4.74 -7.33
C GLN A 69 0.33 -3.27 -7.05
N GLY A 70 -0.33 -2.68 -6.04
CA GLY A 70 -0.08 -1.29 -5.64
C GLY A 70 1.38 -1.04 -5.23
N ASN A 71 1.97 -1.95 -4.46
CA ASN A 71 3.36 -1.84 -4.04
C ASN A 71 4.36 -1.99 -5.21
N ARG A 72 4.01 -2.72 -6.28
CA ARG A 72 4.83 -2.78 -7.51
C ARG A 72 4.71 -1.50 -8.33
N SER A 73 3.52 -0.91 -8.43
CA SER A 73 3.32 0.36 -9.13
C SER A 73 4.16 1.50 -8.53
N VAL A 74 4.33 1.54 -7.20
CA VAL A 74 5.19 2.52 -6.51
C VAL A 74 6.70 2.28 -6.75
N LYS A 75 7.10 1.09 -7.23
CA LYS A 75 8.52 0.82 -7.59
C LYS A 75 8.86 1.16 -9.04
N ALA A 76 7.85 1.38 -9.89
CA ALA A 76 8.01 1.62 -11.33
C ALA A 76 7.89 3.09 -11.73
N ALA A 77 7.43 3.95 -10.81
CA ALA A 77 7.52 5.40 -10.88
C ALA A 77 8.84 5.86 -10.26
#